data_AF-A0A812LN19-F1
#
_entry.id   AF-A0A812LN19-F1
#
_cell.length_a   1.000
_cell.length_b   1.000
_cell.length_c   1.000
_cell.angle_alpha   90.00
_cell.angle_beta   90.00
_cell.angle_gamma   90.00
#
_symmetry.space_group_name_H-M   'P 1'
#
loop_
_entity.id
_entity.type
_entity.pdbx_description
1 polymer ?
#
loop_
_entity_poly.entity_id
_entity_poly.type
_entity_poly.pdbx_seq_one_letter_code
_entity_poly.pdbx_strand_id
1 'polypeptide(L)'
;MSDDELDPGLRGYSDSGSDYHDLPEPPLPEEVRKTIREAAPTGVLTLKRPTEGDMVKVRCVGPLAPALAELEDEQGHISLDLGSGRFPRLEAAVSTMRLGEVAKFHFGQSVEGDGLPTSLELTLADWTPRVDLFQDGRAVKSLLHRGDDRRRPIIGQVCLVRCALHSEEGGAQLWTRDELEHVIEDMPPLESSHRFEFGIKEGWKLMDKALLSMRRGERCQVRVDAALLCQGAPKGLLPTALEGPSQLPLNPEP
;
A
#
# COMPACT_ATOMS: atom_id res chain seq x y z
N MET A 1 -21.41 12.07 16.96
CA MET A 1 -20.63 10.84 16.73
C MET A 1 -19.20 11.32 16.50
N SER A 2 -18.25 10.82 17.28
CA SER A 2 -16.84 11.20 17.15
C SER A 2 -16.31 10.70 15.81
N ASP A 3 -15.62 11.56 15.06
CA ASP A 3 -14.98 11.28 13.75
C ASP A 3 -13.89 10.18 13.80
N ASP A 4 -13.65 9.56 14.95
CA ASP A 4 -12.50 8.69 15.21
C ASP A 4 -12.78 7.18 15.20
N GLU A 5 -14.04 6.74 15.06
CA GLU A 5 -14.30 5.31 14.79
C GLU A 5 -14.17 5.03 13.29
N LEU A 6 -12.94 5.10 12.80
CA LEU A 6 -12.60 4.57 11.48
C LEU A 6 -12.91 3.06 11.45
N ASP A 7 -13.50 2.62 10.33
CA ASP A 7 -13.65 1.21 9.97
C ASP A 7 -12.33 0.47 10.29
N PRO A 8 -12.36 -0.73 10.89
CA PRO A 8 -11.17 -1.53 11.15
C PRO A 8 -10.15 -1.51 10.01
N GLY A 9 -10.58 -1.64 8.75
CA GLY A 9 -9.70 -1.61 7.57
C GLY A 9 -9.00 -0.27 7.29
N LEU A 10 -9.37 0.78 8.01
CA LEU A 10 -8.77 2.11 7.96
C LEU A 10 -8.01 2.47 9.25
N ARG A 11 -7.95 1.55 10.22
CA ARG A 11 -7.13 1.70 11.45
C ARG A 11 -5.65 1.70 11.06
N GLY A 12 -4.93 2.75 11.45
CA GLY A 12 -3.55 3.01 11.02
C GLY A 12 -3.44 4.18 10.05
N TYR A 13 -4.51 4.49 9.30
CA TYR A 13 -4.62 5.73 8.56
C TYR A 13 -5.15 6.84 9.47
N SER A 14 -4.47 7.11 10.60
CA SER A 14 -4.68 8.34 11.35
C SER A 14 -3.76 9.41 10.75
N ASP A 15 -4.36 10.48 10.22
CA ASP A 15 -3.61 11.64 9.73
C ASP A 15 -4.24 12.91 10.28
N SER A 16 -4.64 12.86 11.56
CA SER A 16 -4.68 14.04 12.42
C SER A 16 -3.33 14.72 12.27
N GLY A 17 -3.28 15.73 11.40
CA GLY A 17 -2.08 16.51 11.09
C GLY A 17 -1.61 17.36 12.27
N SER A 18 -1.80 16.87 13.49
CA SER A 18 -1.40 17.41 14.78
C SER A 18 -0.55 16.42 15.60
N ASP A 19 -0.56 15.10 15.33
CA ASP A 19 -0.16 14.15 16.39
C ASP A 19 1.05 13.24 16.09
N TYR A 20 1.58 13.23 14.85
CA TYR A 20 2.75 12.38 14.52
C TYR A 20 4.10 13.06 14.71
N HIS A 21 4.12 14.35 15.07
CA HIS A 21 5.38 15.05 15.30
C HIS A 21 6.13 14.54 16.55
N ASP A 22 5.44 13.83 17.45
CA ASP A 22 5.98 13.37 18.73
C ASP A 22 5.69 11.88 19.04
N LEU A 23 5.38 11.04 18.03
CA LEU A 23 5.33 9.62 18.32
C LEU A 23 6.73 9.13 18.71
N PRO A 24 6.86 8.43 19.85
CA PRO A 24 8.13 7.88 20.28
C PRO A 24 8.67 7.00 19.16
N GLU A 25 10.00 7.04 18.98
CA GLU A 25 10.66 6.13 18.04
C GLU A 25 10.24 4.70 18.38
N PRO A 26 9.78 3.91 17.39
CA PRO A 26 9.38 2.54 17.65
C PRO A 26 10.56 1.79 18.30
N PRO A 27 10.31 0.97 19.32
CA PRO A 27 11.37 0.27 20.01
C PRO A 27 12.07 -0.67 19.04
N LEU A 28 13.40 -0.65 19.04
CA LEU A 28 14.20 -1.63 18.34
C LEU A 28 14.27 -2.93 19.17
N PRO A 29 14.34 -4.11 18.53
CA PRO A 29 14.72 -5.34 19.21
C PRO A 29 16.07 -5.17 19.94
N GLU A 30 16.26 -5.85 21.07
CA GLU A 30 17.46 -5.68 21.91
C GLU A 30 18.78 -5.96 21.16
N GLU A 31 18.70 -6.86 20.18
CA GLU A 31 19.81 -7.24 19.31
C GLU A 31 20.09 -6.24 18.18
N VAL A 32 19.26 -5.21 17.99
CA VAL A 32 19.43 -4.19 16.95
C VAL A 32 19.83 -2.87 17.58
N ARG A 33 21.00 -2.36 17.19
CA ARG A 33 21.51 -1.06 17.65
C ARG A 33 21.64 -0.08 16.50
N LYS A 34 21.01 1.08 16.64
CA LYS A 34 21.04 2.17 15.67
C LYS A 34 22.06 3.23 16.05
N THR A 35 22.76 3.77 15.05
CA THR A 35 23.62 4.94 15.16
C THR A 35 23.36 5.85 13.97
N ILE A 36 22.78 7.03 14.21
CA ILE A 36 22.52 8.02 13.15
C ILE A 36 23.86 8.58 12.67
N ARG A 37 24.09 8.49 11.35
CA ARG A 37 25.26 9.06 10.67
C ARG A 37 24.95 10.43 10.10
N GLU A 38 23.81 10.55 9.45
CA GLU A 38 23.28 11.79 8.89
C GLU A 38 21.81 11.89 9.26
N ALA A 39 21.44 12.98 9.93
CA ALA A 39 20.05 13.22 10.30
C ALA A 39 19.22 13.53 9.04
N ALA A 40 17.95 13.15 9.05
CA ALA A 40 17.04 13.51 7.97
C ALA A 40 17.00 15.04 7.75
N PRO A 41 16.92 15.50 6.50
CA PRO A 41 16.77 16.93 6.19
C PRO A 41 15.58 17.53 6.92
N THR A 42 15.62 18.80 7.30
CA THR A 42 14.49 19.44 7.97
C THR A 42 13.39 19.77 6.94
N GLY A 43 12.24 19.09 7.02
CA GLY A 43 11.11 19.31 6.12
C GLY A 43 9.82 18.65 6.63
N VAL A 44 8.66 19.08 6.10
CA VAL A 44 7.34 18.57 6.57
C VAL A 44 7.18 17.07 6.31
N LEU A 45 7.79 16.55 5.23
CA LEU A 45 7.73 15.13 4.85
C LEU A 45 8.77 14.25 5.58
N THR A 46 9.80 14.84 6.18
CA THR A 46 10.87 14.10 6.87
C THR A 46 10.59 13.88 8.36
N LEU A 47 9.45 14.39 8.86
CA LEU A 47 9.04 14.22 10.25
C LEU A 47 8.33 12.88 10.50
N LYS A 48 7.75 12.29 9.44
CA LYS A 48 7.08 10.99 9.51
C LYS A 48 8.08 9.84 9.32
N ARG A 49 7.71 8.70 9.89
CA ARG A 49 8.39 7.41 9.71
C ARG A 49 7.44 6.43 9.03
N PRO A 50 7.96 5.48 8.25
CA PRO A 50 7.14 4.44 7.67
C PRO A 50 6.65 3.48 8.77
N THR A 51 5.46 2.95 8.59
CA THR A 51 4.77 2.04 9.52
C THR A 51 4.50 0.69 8.87
N GLU A 52 4.06 -0.28 9.68
CA GLU A 52 3.61 -1.58 9.19
C GLU A 52 2.60 -1.43 8.05
N GLY A 53 2.79 -2.20 6.98
CA GLY A 53 2.04 -2.12 5.73
C GLY A 53 2.72 -1.29 4.65
N ASP A 54 3.51 -0.27 5.00
CA ASP A 54 4.15 0.63 4.05
C ASP A 54 5.23 -0.06 3.21
N MET A 55 5.41 0.43 1.98
CA MET A 55 6.57 0.04 1.16
C MET A 55 7.66 1.08 1.32
N VAL A 56 8.86 0.63 1.66
CA VAL A 56 10.04 1.47 1.85
C VAL A 56 11.09 1.14 0.81
N LYS A 57 11.80 2.17 0.36
CA LYS A 57 12.98 2.04 -0.48
C LYS A 57 14.20 2.50 0.30
N VAL A 58 15.13 1.60 0.51
CA VAL A 58 16.39 1.90 1.21
C VAL A 58 17.57 1.66 0.31
N ARG A 59 18.62 2.47 0.47
CA ARG A 59 19.91 2.24 -0.17
C ARG A 59 20.90 1.73 0.86
N CYS A 60 21.58 0.63 0.57
CA CYS A 60 22.66 0.15 1.41
C CYS A 60 23.98 0.83 1.02
N VAL A 61 24.79 1.23 2.01
CA VAL A 61 26.15 1.71 1.81
C VAL A 61 27.11 0.55 2.06
N GLY A 62 27.59 -0.07 0.97
CA GLY A 62 28.55 -1.18 1.02
C GLY A 62 28.01 -2.46 0.35
N PRO A 63 28.76 -3.57 0.45
CA PRO A 63 28.38 -4.83 -0.18
C PRO A 63 27.08 -5.37 0.43
N LEU A 64 26.08 -5.64 -0.42
CA LEU A 64 24.85 -6.30 -0.01
C LEU A 64 25.08 -7.78 0.27
N ALA A 65 24.37 -8.31 1.26
CA ALA A 65 24.21 -9.74 1.41
C ALA A 65 23.36 -10.30 0.24
N PRO A 66 23.60 -11.56 -0.20
CA PRO A 66 22.88 -12.14 -1.33
C PRO A 66 21.36 -12.04 -1.23
N ALA A 67 20.79 -12.27 -0.04
CA ALA A 67 19.35 -12.20 0.19
C ALA A 67 18.74 -10.80 -0.03
N LEU A 68 19.54 -9.74 0.17
CA LEU A 68 19.12 -8.36 -0.09
C LEU A 68 19.39 -7.95 -1.55
N ALA A 69 20.43 -8.50 -2.16
CA ALA A 69 20.79 -8.22 -3.55
C ALA A 69 19.69 -8.65 -4.54
N GLU A 70 18.91 -9.69 -4.20
CA GLU A 70 17.73 -10.11 -4.97
C GLU A 70 16.60 -9.08 -5.01
N LEU A 71 16.63 -8.07 -4.14
CA LEU A 71 15.59 -7.03 -3.98
C LEU A 71 16.03 -5.68 -4.51
N GLU A 72 17.28 -5.59 -4.97
CA GLU A 72 17.88 -4.36 -5.45
C GLU A 72 17.36 -4.03 -6.86
N ASP A 73 16.82 -2.83 -7.04
CA ASP A 73 16.43 -2.31 -8.35
C ASP A 73 17.63 -1.80 -9.15
N GLU A 74 17.41 -1.40 -10.41
CA GLU A 74 18.46 -0.89 -11.30
C GLU A 74 19.15 0.39 -10.76
N GLN A 75 18.50 1.09 -9.81
CA GLN A 75 18.98 2.30 -9.17
C GLN A 75 19.72 2.01 -7.86
N GLY A 76 19.82 0.74 -7.45
CA GLY A 76 20.48 0.33 -6.21
C GLY A 76 19.62 0.48 -4.96
N HIS A 77 18.30 0.54 -5.10
CA HIS A 77 17.37 0.56 -3.96
C HIS A 77 16.81 -0.82 -3.67
N ILE A 78 16.81 -1.18 -2.39
CA ILE A 78 16.13 -2.34 -1.85
C ILE A 78 14.70 -1.92 -1.49
N SER A 79 13.70 -2.56 -2.09
CA SER A 79 12.30 -2.35 -1.73
C SER A 79 11.86 -3.37 -0.67
N LEU A 80 11.28 -2.90 0.43
CA LEU A 80 10.77 -3.75 1.52
C LEU A 80 9.30 -3.41 1.81
N ASP A 81 8.49 -4.43 2.03
CA ASP A 81 7.15 -4.28 2.60
C ASP A 81 7.24 -4.46 4.11
N LEU A 82 7.03 -3.38 4.87
CA LEU A 82 7.13 -3.42 6.33
C LEU A 82 6.01 -4.27 6.92
N GLY A 83 6.36 -5.20 7.81
CA GLY A 83 5.41 -6.15 8.40
C GLY A 83 5.22 -7.43 7.60
N SER A 84 5.87 -7.56 6.44
CA SER A 84 5.83 -8.82 5.68
C SER A 84 6.48 -9.99 6.44
N GLY A 85 7.36 -9.67 7.39
CA GLY A 85 8.07 -10.67 8.18
C GLY A 85 9.20 -11.37 7.42
N ARG A 86 9.53 -10.91 6.21
CA ARG A 86 10.63 -11.47 5.42
C ARG A 86 11.99 -11.11 6.03
N PHE A 87 12.13 -9.89 6.55
CA PHE A 87 13.34 -9.44 7.24
C PHE A 87 12.99 -8.67 8.51
N PRO A 88 12.46 -9.33 9.56
CA PRO A 88 11.85 -8.66 10.70
C PRO A 88 12.80 -7.67 11.41
N ARG A 89 14.10 -8.01 11.52
CA ARG A 89 15.10 -7.11 12.12
C ARG A 89 15.40 -5.89 11.25
N LEU A 90 15.44 -6.06 9.93
CA LEU A 90 15.66 -4.97 8.98
C LEU A 90 14.41 -4.07 8.88
N GLU A 91 13.22 -4.67 8.85
CA GLU A 91 11.94 -3.95 8.86
C GLU A 91 11.80 -3.10 10.13
N ALA A 92 12.13 -3.66 11.30
CA ALA A 92 12.17 -2.92 12.56
C ALA A 92 13.23 -1.80 12.55
N ALA A 93 14.39 -2.03 11.94
CA ALA A 93 15.41 -1.00 11.77
C ALA A 93 14.89 0.16 10.91
N VAL A 94 14.32 -0.13 9.74
CA VAL A 94 13.86 0.87 8.78
C VAL A 94 12.64 1.66 9.28
N SER A 95 11.75 1.05 10.06
CA SER A 95 10.60 1.76 10.67
C SER A 95 11.01 2.87 11.64
N THR A 96 12.24 2.85 12.14
CA THR A 96 12.77 3.94 12.96
C THR A 96 13.31 5.14 12.16
N MET A 97 13.53 4.95 10.86
CA MET A 97 14.20 5.94 10.01
C MET A 97 13.23 7.01 9.51
N ARG A 98 13.77 8.21 9.30
CA ARG A 98 13.09 9.31 8.60
C ARG A 98 13.58 9.43 7.17
N LEU A 99 12.74 9.98 6.29
CA LEU A 99 13.09 10.15 4.88
C LEU A 99 14.39 10.97 4.74
N GLY A 100 15.37 10.42 4.02
CA GLY A 100 16.71 10.99 3.85
C GLY A 100 17.69 10.74 5.00
N GLU A 101 17.28 10.09 6.09
CA GLU A 101 18.18 9.71 7.19
C GLU A 101 19.19 8.66 6.72
N VAL A 102 20.45 8.82 7.15
CA VAL A 102 21.48 7.78 7.03
C VAL A 102 21.81 7.24 8.41
N ALA A 103 21.61 5.94 8.61
CA ALA A 103 21.85 5.29 9.89
C ALA A 103 22.62 3.98 9.72
N LYS A 104 23.55 3.73 10.64
CA LYS A 104 24.24 2.45 10.77
C LYS A 104 23.54 1.60 11.80
N PHE A 105 23.14 0.40 11.39
CA PHE A 105 22.54 -0.61 12.23
C PHE A 105 23.54 -1.73 12.49
N HIS A 106 23.60 -2.17 13.74
CA HIS A 106 24.30 -3.39 14.13
C HIS A 106 23.24 -4.40 14.55
N PHE A 107 23.18 -5.50 13.81
CA PHE A 107 22.37 -6.66 14.14
C PHE A 107 23.28 -7.60 14.93
N GLY A 108 22.81 -8.10 16.08
CA GLY A 108 23.59 -8.94 17.00
C GLY A 108 24.10 -10.24 16.37
N GLN A 109 23.96 -11.37 17.08
CA GLN A 109 24.27 -12.64 16.44
C GLN A 109 23.34 -12.85 15.23
N SER A 110 23.89 -13.40 14.14
CA SER A 110 23.09 -13.78 12.98
C SER A 110 22.04 -14.76 13.45
N VAL A 111 20.78 -14.46 13.17
CA VAL A 111 19.70 -15.44 13.37
C VAL A 111 19.72 -16.35 12.15
N GLU A 112 19.56 -17.65 12.37
CA GLU A 112 19.61 -18.62 11.29
C GLU A 112 18.52 -18.28 10.24
N GLY A 113 18.92 -18.12 8.98
CA GLY A 113 17.99 -17.91 7.87
C GLY A 113 17.64 -16.45 7.52
N ASP A 114 18.06 -15.43 8.28
CA ASP A 114 17.69 -14.05 7.95
C ASP A 114 18.62 -13.36 6.93
N GLY A 115 19.81 -13.94 6.70
CA GLY A 115 20.76 -13.51 5.68
C GLY A 115 21.30 -12.09 5.86
N LEU A 116 21.08 -11.45 7.01
CA LEU A 116 21.53 -10.09 7.28
C LEU A 116 23.00 -10.08 7.74
N PRO A 117 23.84 -9.16 7.25
CA PRO A 117 25.20 -9.02 7.78
C PRO A 117 25.16 -8.39 9.18
N THR A 118 26.25 -8.54 9.94
CA THR A 118 26.37 -8.02 11.33
C THR A 118 26.11 -6.51 11.42
N SER A 119 26.40 -5.75 10.36
CA SER A 119 26.04 -4.35 10.30
C SER A 119 25.68 -3.91 8.89
N LEU A 120 24.71 -3.01 8.78
CA LEU A 120 24.33 -2.33 7.55
C LEU A 120 24.31 -0.83 7.79
N GLU A 121 24.75 -0.06 6.81
CA GLU A 121 24.51 1.37 6.77
C GLU A 121 23.45 1.63 5.70
N LEU A 122 22.36 2.27 6.09
CA LEU A 122 21.16 2.43 5.28
C LEU A 122 20.84 3.90 5.11
N THR A 123 20.40 4.28 3.91
CA THR A 123 19.70 5.54 3.64
C THR A 123 18.24 5.25 3.36
N LEU A 124 17.29 5.87 4.06
CA LEU A 124 15.87 5.79 3.68
C LEU A 124 15.63 6.73 2.50
N ALA A 125 15.58 6.17 1.29
CA ALA A 125 15.51 6.94 0.05
C ALA A 125 14.09 7.40 -0.25
N ASP A 126 13.09 6.53 -0.01
CA ASP A 126 11.68 6.83 -0.21
C ASP A 126 10.79 5.89 0.60
N TRP A 127 9.52 6.24 0.76
CA TRP A 127 8.51 5.30 1.25
C TRP A 127 7.12 5.71 0.76
N THR A 128 6.29 4.70 0.51
CA THR A 128 4.93 4.84 0.01
C THR A 128 3.96 4.31 1.07
N PRO A 129 3.08 5.18 1.63
CA PRO A 129 2.04 4.74 2.54
C PRO A 129 1.12 3.72 1.89
N ARG A 130 0.83 2.62 2.59
CA ARG A 130 -0.08 1.58 2.10
C ARG A 130 -1.16 1.22 3.11
N VAL A 131 -2.31 0.81 2.61
CA VAL A 131 -3.47 0.40 3.40
C VAL A 131 -4.10 -0.82 2.78
N ASP A 132 -4.22 -1.88 3.57
CA ASP A 132 -5.09 -3.00 3.25
C ASP A 132 -6.53 -2.64 3.59
N LEU A 133 -7.33 -2.38 2.55
CA LEU A 133 -8.70 -1.86 2.70
C LEU A 133 -9.63 -2.87 3.38
N PHE A 134 -9.35 -4.17 3.24
CA PHE A 134 -10.20 -5.25 3.76
C PHE A 134 -9.53 -6.10 4.85
N GLN A 135 -8.27 -5.82 5.21
CA GLN A 135 -7.48 -6.61 6.17
C GLN A 135 -7.32 -8.08 5.77
N ASP A 136 -7.32 -8.37 4.47
CA ASP A 136 -7.19 -9.71 3.92
C ASP A 136 -6.14 -9.78 2.79
N GLY A 137 -5.41 -8.70 2.56
CA GLY A 137 -4.40 -8.54 1.52
C GLY A 137 -4.94 -8.43 0.09
N ARG A 138 -6.26 -8.57 -0.11
CA ARG A 138 -6.86 -8.64 -1.46
C ARG A 138 -7.09 -7.27 -2.09
N ALA A 139 -7.06 -6.18 -1.32
CA ALA A 139 -7.04 -4.84 -1.89
C ALA A 139 -6.12 -3.90 -1.10
N VAL A 140 -4.99 -3.56 -1.69
CA VAL A 140 -3.97 -2.70 -1.07
C VAL A 140 -3.91 -1.37 -1.80
N LYS A 141 -4.29 -0.30 -1.12
CA LYS A 141 -4.16 1.09 -1.57
C LYS A 141 -2.73 1.58 -1.30
N SER A 142 -2.09 2.18 -2.28
CA SER A 142 -0.80 2.88 -2.19
C SER A 142 -0.99 4.37 -2.47
N LEU A 143 -0.52 5.24 -1.58
CA LEU A 143 -0.63 6.69 -1.75
C LEU A 143 0.42 7.23 -2.73
N LEU A 144 -0.01 7.84 -3.83
CA LEU A 144 0.88 8.43 -4.84
C LEU A 144 1.04 9.94 -4.67
N HIS A 145 -0.05 10.61 -4.32
CA HIS A 145 -0.07 12.05 -4.08
C HIS A 145 -1.03 12.34 -2.94
N ARG A 146 -0.54 13.06 -1.92
CA ARG A 146 -1.36 13.47 -0.79
C ARG A 146 -2.35 14.56 -1.22
N GLY A 147 -3.61 14.42 -0.84
CA GLY A 147 -4.60 15.48 -1.03
C GLY A 147 -4.37 16.70 -0.13
N ASP A 148 -4.97 17.82 -0.53
CA ASP A 148 -4.77 19.14 0.10
C ASP A 148 -5.56 19.32 1.41
N ASP A 149 -6.69 18.61 1.53
CA ASP A 149 -7.59 18.73 2.68
C ASP A 149 -7.26 17.67 3.75
N ARG A 150 -7.52 17.99 5.02
CA ARG A 150 -7.52 17.01 6.12
C ARG A 150 -8.82 16.22 6.19
N ARG A 151 -9.90 16.77 5.62
CA ARG A 151 -11.21 16.12 5.60
C ARG A 151 -11.22 14.93 4.64
N ARG A 152 -11.92 13.89 5.06
CA ARG A 152 -12.23 12.72 4.26
C ARG A 152 -13.70 12.78 3.85
N PRO A 153 -14.06 12.16 2.72
CA PRO A 153 -15.45 11.90 2.41
C PRO A 153 -16.14 11.11 3.54
N ILE A 154 -17.44 11.34 3.72
CA ILE A 154 -18.30 10.60 4.65
C ILE A 154 -19.38 9.84 3.90
N ILE A 155 -20.03 8.88 4.58
CA ILE A 155 -21.15 8.11 4.04
C ILE A 155 -22.26 9.05 3.55
N GLY A 156 -22.81 8.76 2.36
CA GLY A 156 -23.83 9.55 1.69
C GLY A 156 -23.32 10.81 0.98
N GLN A 157 -22.02 11.12 1.06
CA GLN A 157 -21.44 12.23 0.32
C GLN A 157 -21.21 11.84 -1.16
N VAL A 158 -21.45 12.81 -2.05
CA VAL A 158 -21.10 12.70 -3.47
C VAL A 158 -19.63 13.08 -3.67
N CYS A 159 -18.87 12.18 -4.29
CA CYS A 159 -17.48 12.36 -4.68
C CYS A 159 -17.40 12.44 -6.21
N LEU A 160 -16.64 13.39 -6.73
CA LEU A 160 -16.26 13.41 -8.14
C LEU A 160 -14.89 12.77 -8.30
N VAL A 161 -14.83 11.67 -9.04
CA VAL A 161 -13.67 10.77 -9.08
C VAL A 161 -13.18 10.60 -10.51
N ARG A 162 -11.85 10.65 -10.67
CA ARG A 162 -11.16 10.16 -11.85
C ARG A 162 -10.50 8.82 -11.52
N CYS A 163 -10.85 7.77 -12.24
CA CYS A 163 -10.35 6.43 -11.97
C CYS A 163 -10.12 5.64 -13.26
N ALA A 164 -9.14 4.75 -13.23
CA ALA A 164 -8.81 3.86 -14.33
C ALA A 164 -8.39 2.49 -13.79
N LEU A 165 -8.78 1.45 -14.50
CA LEU A 165 -8.39 0.07 -14.22
C LEU A 165 -7.34 -0.36 -15.25
N HIS A 166 -6.26 -0.94 -14.76
CA HIS A 166 -5.18 -1.47 -15.58
C HIS A 166 -4.97 -2.95 -15.27
N SER A 167 -4.63 -3.72 -16.30
CA SER A 167 -4.12 -5.08 -16.13
C SER A 167 -2.73 -5.01 -15.51
N GLU A 168 -2.47 -5.84 -14.50
CA GLU A 168 -1.12 -6.03 -13.97
C GLU A 168 -0.21 -6.67 -15.03
N GLU A 169 -0.76 -7.63 -15.78
CA GLU A 169 -0.09 -8.22 -16.93
C GLU A 169 -0.06 -7.22 -18.10
N GLY A 170 1.11 -6.66 -18.37
CA GLY A 170 1.37 -5.78 -19.52
C GLY A 170 0.92 -4.32 -19.36
N GLY A 171 0.33 -3.94 -18.22
CA GLY A 171 -0.03 -2.54 -17.93
C GLY A 171 -1.14 -1.95 -18.80
N ALA A 172 -1.86 -2.79 -19.55
CA ALA A 172 -2.89 -2.33 -20.48
C ALA A 172 -4.07 -1.69 -19.70
N GLN A 173 -4.48 -0.50 -20.12
CA GLN A 173 -5.67 0.15 -19.56
C GLN A 173 -6.92 -0.60 -20.01
N LEU A 174 -7.63 -1.18 -19.06
CA LEU A 174 -8.85 -1.95 -19.28
C LEU A 174 -10.10 -1.07 -19.28
N TRP A 175 -10.09 0.00 -18.48
CA TRP A 175 -11.25 0.89 -18.30
C TRP A 175 -10.81 2.24 -17.71
N THR A 176 -11.54 3.32 -18.00
CA THR A 176 -11.28 4.65 -17.43
C THR A 176 -12.55 5.52 -17.37
N ARG A 177 -12.62 6.38 -16.35
CA ARG A 177 -13.58 7.47 -16.20
C ARG A 177 -12.88 8.70 -15.66
N ASP A 178 -13.05 9.82 -16.33
CA ASP A 178 -12.45 11.09 -15.93
C ASP A 178 -13.34 11.88 -14.94
N GLU A 179 -14.65 11.69 -15.01
CA GLU A 179 -15.65 12.37 -14.19
C GLU A 179 -16.76 11.38 -13.79
N LEU A 180 -16.51 10.61 -12.72
CA LEU A 180 -17.49 9.73 -12.11
C LEU A 180 -18.04 10.37 -10.83
N GLU A 181 -19.35 10.64 -10.80
CA GLU A 181 -20.04 10.95 -9.55
C GLU A 181 -20.33 9.64 -8.81
N HIS A 182 -19.80 9.53 -7.59
CA HIS A 182 -19.95 8.36 -6.72
C HIS A 182 -20.52 8.78 -5.38
N VAL A 183 -21.63 8.16 -4.96
CA VAL A 183 -22.23 8.39 -3.66
C VAL A 183 -21.82 7.28 -2.71
N ILE A 184 -21.14 7.64 -1.62
CA ILE A 184 -20.53 6.66 -0.71
C ILE A 184 -21.60 5.83 0.01
N GLU A 185 -21.46 4.51 -0.07
CA GLU A 185 -22.39 3.48 0.44
C GLU A 185 -23.82 3.53 -0.13
N ASP A 186 -24.09 4.39 -1.11
CA ASP A 186 -25.35 4.40 -1.83
C ASP A 186 -25.21 3.60 -3.13
N MET A 187 -25.37 2.28 -3.00
CA MET A 187 -25.25 1.38 -4.12
C MET A 187 -26.35 1.68 -5.15
N PRO A 188 -26.00 1.91 -6.43
CA PRO A 188 -26.99 2.30 -7.40
C PRO A 188 -27.96 1.15 -7.70
N PRO A 189 -29.18 1.46 -8.16
CA PRO A 189 -30.21 0.46 -8.47
C PRO A 189 -29.67 -0.62 -9.42
N LEU A 190 -30.23 -1.83 -9.35
CA LEU A 190 -29.87 -2.97 -10.20
C LEU A 190 -29.87 -2.65 -11.70
N GLU A 191 -30.70 -1.70 -12.10
CA GLU A 191 -30.93 -1.30 -13.48
C GLU A 191 -29.96 -0.21 -13.98
N SER A 192 -29.12 0.35 -13.10
CA SER A 192 -28.20 1.43 -13.49
C SER A 192 -27.01 0.86 -14.28
N SER A 193 -26.62 1.54 -15.36
CA SER A 193 -25.41 1.21 -16.12
C SER A 193 -24.14 1.27 -15.26
N HIS A 194 -24.11 2.18 -14.27
CA HIS A 194 -22.99 2.37 -13.35
C HIS A 194 -22.69 1.15 -12.48
N ARG A 195 -23.70 0.32 -12.17
CA ARG A 195 -23.55 -0.89 -11.35
C ARG A 195 -22.74 -1.98 -12.06
N PHE A 196 -22.74 -1.97 -13.39
CA PHE A 196 -22.09 -2.98 -14.21
C PHE A 196 -20.62 -2.64 -14.52
N GLU A 197 -20.20 -1.38 -14.32
CA GLU A 197 -18.86 -0.91 -14.68
C GLU A 197 -17.75 -1.32 -13.69
N PHE A 198 -18.09 -1.63 -12.44
CA PHE A 198 -17.12 -2.01 -11.40
C PHE A 198 -17.13 -3.49 -11.01
N GLY A 199 -17.94 -4.32 -11.68
CA GLY A 199 -18.34 -5.59 -11.11
C GLY A 199 -19.26 -5.38 -9.91
N ILE A 200 -20.14 -6.33 -9.66
CA ILE A 200 -21.17 -6.26 -8.60
C ILE A 200 -20.58 -5.86 -7.25
N LYS A 201 -21.40 -5.26 -6.37
CA LYS A 201 -21.28 -5.05 -4.89
C LYS A 201 -19.88 -4.90 -4.30
N GLU A 202 -18.98 -5.87 -4.47
CA GLU A 202 -17.60 -5.83 -3.99
C GLU A 202 -16.75 -4.76 -4.69
N GLY A 203 -16.88 -4.55 -6.01
CA GLY A 203 -16.21 -3.44 -6.70
C GLY A 203 -16.69 -2.07 -6.20
N TRP A 204 -17.98 -1.95 -5.89
CA TRP A 204 -18.55 -0.75 -5.29
C TRP A 204 -18.01 -0.52 -3.87
N LYS A 205 -18.01 -1.55 -3.02
CA LYS A 205 -17.44 -1.49 -1.67
C LYS A 205 -15.96 -1.15 -1.67
N LEU A 206 -15.20 -1.66 -2.63
CA LEU A 206 -13.80 -1.32 -2.84
C LEU A 206 -13.65 0.18 -3.07
N MET A 207 -14.47 0.74 -3.97
CA MET A 207 -14.48 2.18 -4.23
C MET A 207 -14.88 2.97 -2.97
N ASP A 208 -15.93 2.55 -2.26
CA ASP A 208 -16.36 3.18 -1.00
C ASP A 208 -15.20 3.22 0.02
N LYS A 209 -14.57 2.07 0.30
CA LYS A 209 -13.45 2.00 1.25
C LYS A 209 -12.24 2.80 0.80
N ALA A 210 -11.92 2.77 -0.50
CA ALA A 210 -10.85 3.59 -1.04
C ALA A 210 -11.16 5.08 -0.83
N LEU A 211 -12.33 5.56 -1.22
CA LEU A 211 -12.73 6.98 -1.10
C LEU A 211 -12.83 7.44 0.36
N LEU A 212 -13.40 6.63 1.26
CA LEU A 212 -13.45 6.92 2.70
C LEU A 212 -12.06 7.08 3.32
N SER A 213 -11.03 6.48 2.72
CA SER A 213 -9.63 6.63 3.15
C SER A 213 -8.90 7.80 2.48
N MET A 214 -9.50 8.43 1.46
CA MET A 214 -8.88 9.46 0.64
C MET A 214 -9.18 10.87 1.14
N ARG A 215 -8.37 11.83 0.69
CA ARG A 215 -8.57 13.27 0.83
C ARG A 215 -8.93 13.90 -0.51
N ARG A 216 -9.47 15.12 -0.46
CA ARG A 216 -9.66 15.93 -1.66
C ARG A 216 -8.32 16.14 -2.38
N GLY A 217 -8.27 15.83 -3.68
CA GLY A 217 -7.08 15.95 -4.52
C GLY A 217 -6.08 14.80 -4.38
N GLU A 218 -6.36 13.82 -3.50
CA GLU A 218 -5.49 12.66 -3.32
C GLU A 218 -5.44 11.80 -4.59
N ARG A 219 -4.26 11.28 -4.92
CA ARG A 219 -4.08 10.26 -5.95
C ARG A 219 -3.50 9.02 -5.30
N CYS A 220 -4.11 7.87 -5.57
CA CYS A 220 -3.65 6.58 -5.10
C CYS A 220 -3.72 5.55 -6.21
N GLN A 221 -3.01 4.45 -6.02
CA GLN A 221 -3.17 3.21 -6.77
C GLN A 221 -3.77 2.17 -5.84
N VAL A 222 -4.72 1.37 -6.30
CA VAL A 222 -5.23 0.23 -5.53
C VAL A 222 -4.91 -1.03 -6.31
N ARG A 223 -4.07 -1.89 -5.73
CA ARG A 223 -3.82 -3.24 -6.27
C ARG A 223 -4.90 -4.15 -5.70
N VAL A 224 -5.59 -4.88 -6.57
CA VAL A 224 -6.75 -5.69 -6.19
C VAL A 224 -6.62 -7.08 -6.76
N ASP A 225 -6.91 -8.09 -5.95
CA ASP A 225 -7.04 -9.47 -6.38
C ASP A 225 -8.17 -9.62 -7.40
N ALA A 226 -7.89 -10.27 -8.52
CA ALA A 226 -8.85 -10.42 -9.61
C ALA A 226 -10.14 -11.13 -9.14
N ALA A 227 -10.06 -12.11 -8.24
CA ALA A 227 -11.23 -12.81 -7.73
C ALA A 227 -12.16 -11.89 -6.93
N LEU A 228 -11.62 -10.85 -6.26
CA LEU A 228 -12.43 -9.85 -5.55
C LEU A 228 -13.25 -9.01 -6.54
N LEU A 229 -12.64 -8.55 -7.64
CA LEU A 229 -13.34 -7.79 -8.68
C LEU A 229 -14.36 -8.63 -9.46
N CYS A 230 -14.04 -9.90 -9.67
CA CYS A 230 -14.91 -10.85 -10.38
C CYS A 230 -16.05 -11.39 -9.50
N GLN A 231 -16.04 -11.16 -8.19
CA GLN A 231 -17.00 -11.77 -7.28
C GLN A 231 -18.42 -11.26 -7.53
N GLY A 232 -19.24 -12.11 -8.14
CA GLY A 232 -20.63 -11.81 -8.49
C GLY A 232 -20.80 -11.16 -9.86
N ALA A 233 -19.74 -10.76 -10.56
CA ALA A 233 -19.86 -10.24 -11.92
C ALA A 233 -20.54 -11.29 -12.85
N PRO A 234 -21.51 -10.89 -13.70
CA PRO A 234 -22.01 -11.77 -14.75
C PRO A 234 -20.85 -12.18 -15.67
N LYS A 235 -20.81 -13.45 -16.10
CA LYS A 235 -19.80 -13.94 -17.05
C LYS A 235 -19.80 -13.07 -18.31
N GLY A 236 -18.62 -12.65 -18.78
CA GLY A 236 -18.46 -11.83 -19.99
C GLY A 236 -18.68 -10.32 -19.83
N LEU A 237 -18.86 -9.81 -18.60
CA LEU A 237 -19.00 -8.36 -18.34
C LEU A 237 -17.67 -7.68 -17.97
N LEU A 238 -16.71 -8.46 -17.48
CA LEU A 238 -15.34 -7.99 -17.30
C LEU A 238 -14.58 -8.12 -18.63
N PRO A 239 -13.60 -7.23 -18.90
CA PRO A 239 -12.69 -7.40 -20.02
C PRO A 239 -12.18 -8.83 -20.01
N THR A 240 -12.18 -9.50 -21.18
CA THR A 240 -11.74 -10.90 -21.34
C THR A 240 -10.33 -11.16 -20.76
N ALA A 241 -9.55 -10.10 -20.58
CA ALA A 241 -8.24 -10.10 -19.91
C ALA A 241 -8.26 -10.44 -18.41
N LEU A 242 -9.40 -10.34 -17.72
CA LEU A 242 -9.54 -10.72 -16.29
C LEU A 242 -10.06 -12.16 -16.10
N GLU A 243 -10.57 -12.77 -17.17
CA GLU A 243 -10.89 -14.19 -17.20
C GLU A 243 -9.59 -14.93 -17.50
N GLY A 244 -8.84 -15.30 -16.46
CA GLY A 244 -7.60 -16.08 -16.60
C GLY A 244 -7.80 -17.33 -17.49
N PRO A 245 -6.72 -17.97 -17.99
CA PRO A 245 -6.82 -19.03 -18.99
C PRO A 245 -7.83 -20.07 -18.54
N SER A 246 -8.96 -20.11 -19.22
CA SER A 246 -10.03 -21.07 -19.00
C SER A 246 -9.38 -22.45 -18.95
N GLN A 247 -9.42 -23.10 -17.78
CA GLN A 247 -9.09 -24.52 -17.73
C GLN A 247 -10.10 -25.21 -18.65
N LEU A 248 -9.64 -25.53 -19.86
CA LEU A 248 -10.38 -26.33 -20.81
C LEU A 248 -10.74 -27.64 -20.09
N PRO A 249 -12.00 -28.09 -20.17
CA PRO A 249 -12.34 -29.39 -19.62
C PRO A 249 -11.45 -30.42 -20.31
N LEU A 250 -10.67 -31.15 -19.50
CA LEU A 250 -9.99 -32.37 -19.92
C LEU A 250 -11.07 -33.26 -20.54
N ASN A 251 -11.03 -33.38 -21.87
CA ASN A 251 -11.87 -34.33 -22.59
C ASN A 251 -11.63 -35.72 -21.98
N PRO A 252 -12.68 -36.48 -21.65
CA PRO A 252 -12.50 -37.90 -21.38
C PRO A 252 -12.05 -38.55 -22.70
N GLU A 253 -10.89 -39.20 -22.66
CA GLU A 253 -10.41 -40.04 -23.77
C GLU A 253 -11.43 -41.16 -24.10
N PRO A 254 -11.48 -41.59 -25.37
CA PRO A 254 -12.50 -42.49 -25.91
C PRO A 254 -12.48 -43.92 -25.35
#